data_AF-A0A843C2H4-F1
#
_entry.id   AF-A0A843C2H4-F1
#
_cell.length_a   1.000
_cell.length_b   1.000
_cell.length_c   1.000
_cell.angle_alpha   90.00
_cell.angle_beta   90.00
_cell.angle_gamma   90.00
#
_symmetry.space_group_name_H-M   'P 1'
#
loop_
_entity.id
_entity.type
_entity.pdbx_description
1 polymer ?
#
loop_
_entity_poly.entity_id
_entity_poly.type
_entity_poly.pdbx_seq_one_letter_code
_entity_poly.pdbx_strand_id
1 'polypeptide(L)'
;MSTEFCKNSLEAAFCAVLSLGIPPEEINTTISAVGGRMKLEELKGRFLIDNSNSGTKLKFIGEITEMAREIPEKMILIVGEESEYVCEGVSMEGLQKVVEQRASDFVEILIVGEGFKQKIKGKNVFFSDRLDTALEKAVNDSKDGFVIVSNVKTWR
;
A
#
# COMPACT_ATOMS: atom_id res chain seq x y z
N MET A 1 11.39 8.11 -11.91
CA MET A 1 11.74 7.79 -10.51
C MET A 1 13.25 7.73 -10.36
N SER A 2 13.84 8.59 -9.52
CA SER A 2 15.26 8.47 -9.18
C SER A 2 15.45 7.21 -8.32
N THR A 3 16.51 6.45 -8.56
CA THR A 3 16.90 5.26 -7.79
C THR A 3 17.40 5.59 -6.37
N GLU A 4 17.24 6.84 -5.93
CA GLU A 4 17.81 7.36 -4.70
C GLU A 4 17.08 6.85 -3.44
N PHE A 5 15.79 6.53 -3.56
CA PHE A 5 14.95 6.16 -2.41
C PHE A 5 15.40 4.88 -1.69
N CYS A 6 15.95 3.91 -2.43
CA CYS A 6 16.46 2.66 -1.85
C CYS A 6 17.97 2.69 -1.58
N LYS A 7 18.69 3.72 -2.03
CA LYS A 7 20.15 3.75 -2.02
C LYS A 7 20.72 3.49 -0.63
N ASN A 8 20.30 4.26 0.37
CA ASN A 8 20.83 4.13 1.74
C ASN A 8 20.53 2.76 2.34
N SER A 9 19.33 2.20 2.10
CA SER A 9 18.95 0.88 2.59
C SER A 9 19.79 -0.22 1.93
N LEU A 10 20.06 -0.11 0.64
CA LEU A 10 20.91 -1.05 -0.09
C LEU A 10 22.38 -0.91 0.32
N GLU A 11 22.89 0.31 0.47
CA GLU A 11 24.24 0.57 0.98
C GLU A 11 24.43 -0.03 2.38
N ALA A 12 23.46 0.14 3.28
CA ALA A 12 23.50 -0.47 4.60
C ALA A 12 23.48 -2.01 4.53
N ALA A 13 22.65 -2.60 3.66
CA ALA A 13 22.59 -4.05 3.47
C ALA A 13 23.91 -4.61 2.93
N PHE A 14 24.47 -3.99 1.88
CA PHE A 14 25.76 -4.39 1.32
C PHE A 14 26.91 -4.19 2.31
N CYS A 15 26.92 -3.08 3.06
CA CYS A 15 27.91 -2.83 4.12
C CYS A 15 27.88 -3.95 5.18
N ALA A 16 26.69 -4.37 5.60
CA ALA A 16 26.54 -5.48 6.55
C ALA A 16 27.10 -6.80 5.99
N VAL A 17 26.77 -7.15 4.74
CA VAL A 17 27.26 -8.37 4.07
C VAL A 17 28.78 -8.36 3.95
N LEU A 18 29.37 -7.26 3.48
CA LEU A 18 30.81 -7.09 3.35
C LEU A 18 31.52 -7.14 4.71
N SER A 19 30.90 -6.57 5.76
CA SER A 19 31.43 -6.60 7.12
C SER A 19 31.44 -8.01 7.73
N LEU A 20 30.63 -8.92 7.21
CA LEU A 20 30.65 -10.34 7.57
C LEU A 20 31.73 -11.14 6.83
N GLY A 21 32.54 -10.48 5.98
CA GLY A 21 33.62 -11.10 5.23
C GLY A 21 33.17 -11.81 3.96
N ILE A 22 31.92 -11.64 3.53
CA ILE A 22 31.44 -12.15 2.24
C ILE A 22 32.02 -11.27 1.14
N PRO A 23 32.81 -11.83 0.20
CA PRO A 23 33.47 -11.03 -0.80
C PRO A 23 32.49 -10.54 -1.88
N PRO A 24 32.71 -9.38 -2.51
CA PRO A 24 31.80 -8.78 -3.48
C PRO A 24 31.35 -9.71 -4.61
N GLU A 25 32.24 -10.58 -5.08
CA GLU A 25 31.99 -11.56 -6.14
C GLU A 25 30.97 -12.65 -5.77
N GLU A 26 30.74 -12.90 -4.48
CA GLU A 26 29.76 -13.87 -3.99
C GLU A 26 28.40 -13.22 -3.65
N ILE A 27 28.31 -11.88 -3.70
CA ILE A 27 27.09 -11.16 -3.34
C ILE A 27 26.09 -11.23 -4.50
N ASN A 28 24.90 -11.75 -4.22
CA ASN A 28 23.79 -11.64 -5.16
C ASN A 28 23.33 -10.17 -5.28
N THR A 29 23.54 -9.58 -6.46
CA THR A 29 23.13 -8.21 -6.78
C THR A 29 21.75 -8.12 -7.43
N THR A 30 21.08 -9.26 -7.65
CA THR A 30 19.69 -9.30 -8.09
C THR A 30 18.79 -8.96 -6.91
N ILE A 31 18.37 -7.69 -6.85
CA ILE A 31 17.51 -7.17 -5.79
C ILE A 31 16.11 -6.94 -6.34
N SER A 32 15.10 -7.37 -5.58
CA SER A 32 13.69 -7.12 -5.87
C SER A 32 12.98 -6.49 -4.67
N ALA A 33 11.91 -5.75 -4.93
CA ALA A 33 11.01 -5.29 -3.87
C ALA A 33 10.34 -6.48 -3.17
N VAL A 34 10.11 -6.35 -1.87
CA VAL A 34 9.34 -7.31 -1.07
C VAL A 34 7.86 -7.04 -1.26
N GLY A 35 7.06 -8.09 -1.47
CA GLY A 35 5.60 -7.98 -1.55
C GLY A 35 5.01 -7.26 -0.33
N GLY A 36 3.94 -6.48 -0.53
CA GLY A 36 3.34 -5.69 0.53
C GLY A 36 4.16 -4.51 1.03
N ARG A 37 5.38 -4.23 0.51
CA ARG A 37 6.25 -3.13 0.98
C ARG A 37 6.58 -2.14 -0.14
N MET A 38 5.56 -1.36 -0.53
CA MET A 38 5.63 -0.38 -1.62
C MET A 38 5.99 -1.01 -2.97
N LYS A 39 5.49 -2.22 -3.24
CA LYS A 39 5.71 -2.90 -4.52
C LYS A 39 4.77 -2.32 -5.58
N LEU A 40 5.32 -1.89 -6.71
CA LEU A 40 4.55 -1.55 -7.90
C LEU A 40 4.47 -2.77 -8.81
N GLU A 41 3.26 -3.16 -9.22
CA GLU A 41 3.04 -4.25 -10.17
C GLU A 41 1.88 -3.97 -11.12
N GLU A 42 1.88 -4.64 -12.26
CA GLU A 42 0.74 -4.63 -13.17
C GLU A 42 -0.27 -5.69 -12.74
N LEU A 43 -1.52 -5.28 -12.51
CA LEU A 43 -2.62 -6.14 -12.12
C LEU A 43 -3.74 -6.03 -13.14
N LYS A 44 -3.83 -7.00 -14.06
CA LYS A 44 -4.88 -7.06 -15.11
C LYS A 44 -5.00 -5.72 -15.87
N GLY A 45 -3.89 -5.13 -16.30
CA GLY A 45 -3.88 -3.83 -17.01
C GLY A 45 -4.04 -2.59 -16.12
N ARG A 46 -4.11 -2.73 -14.78
CA ARG A 46 -4.03 -1.63 -13.80
C ARG A 46 -2.64 -1.58 -13.15
N PHE A 47 -2.31 -0.48 -12.50
CA PHE A 47 -1.15 -0.38 -11.64
C PHE A 47 -1.57 -0.63 -10.18
N LEU A 48 -0.98 -1.63 -9.53
CA LEU A 48 -1.14 -1.87 -8.10
C LEU A 48 0.11 -1.36 -7.37
N ILE A 49 -0.08 -0.41 -6.46
CA ILE A 49 0.92 -0.01 -5.47
C ILE A 49 0.55 -0.72 -4.16
N ASP A 50 1.26 -1.81 -3.85
CA ASP A 50 1.00 -2.63 -2.68
C ASP A 50 1.92 -2.29 -1.50
N ASN A 51 1.33 -1.68 -0.47
CA ASN A 51 1.92 -1.41 0.83
C ASN A 51 1.12 -2.06 1.96
N SER A 52 0.47 -3.19 1.68
CA SER A 52 -0.30 -3.94 2.68
C SER A 52 0.58 -4.90 3.47
N ASN A 53 0.95 -4.49 4.68
CA ASN A 53 1.82 -5.24 5.59
C ASN A 53 1.58 -4.85 7.05
N SER A 54 2.22 -5.56 7.98
CA SER A 54 2.03 -5.37 9.43
C SER A 54 2.62 -4.06 9.96
N GLY A 55 3.58 -3.46 9.24
CA GLY A 55 4.25 -2.21 9.58
C GLY A 55 3.63 -0.96 8.96
N THR A 56 2.63 -1.10 8.07
CA THR A 56 2.02 0.04 7.40
C THR A 56 1.25 0.94 8.37
N LYS A 57 1.23 2.25 8.07
CA LYS A 57 0.61 3.29 8.90
C LYS A 57 -0.12 4.29 8.03
N LEU A 58 -1.27 4.78 8.51
CA LEU A 58 -2.08 5.78 7.81
C LEU A 58 -1.33 7.08 7.47
N LYS A 59 -0.30 7.43 8.25
CA LYS A 59 0.51 8.63 8.00
C LYS A 59 1.23 8.62 6.64
N PHE A 60 1.48 7.44 6.06
CA PHE A 60 2.16 7.31 4.78
C PHE A 60 1.23 7.49 3.58
N ILE A 61 -0.10 7.48 3.78
CA ILE A 61 -1.06 7.61 2.67
C ILE A 61 -0.80 8.86 1.83
N GLY A 62 -0.46 9.99 2.46
CA GLY A 62 -0.12 11.21 1.72
C GLY A 62 1.03 11.03 0.74
N GLU A 63 2.16 10.48 1.20
CA GLU A 63 3.34 10.23 0.37
C GLU A 63 3.02 9.23 -0.75
N ILE A 64 2.28 8.18 -0.45
CA ILE A 64 1.87 7.16 -1.43
C ILE A 64 0.94 7.75 -2.49
N THR A 65 -0.01 8.59 -2.09
CA THR A 65 -0.91 9.28 -3.03
C THR A 65 -0.12 10.19 -3.97
N GLU A 66 0.84 10.97 -3.47
CA GLU A 66 1.64 11.85 -4.34
C GLU A 66 2.49 11.04 -5.33
N MET A 67 3.10 9.93 -4.91
CA MET A 67 3.81 9.02 -5.83
C MET A 67 2.86 8.40 -6.87
N ALA A 68 1.66 8.00 -6.45
CA ALA A 68 0.66 7.41 -7.34
C ALA A 68 0.17 8.38 -8.42
N ARG A 69 0.13 9.69 -8.13
CA ARG A 69 -0.28 10.75 -9.09
C ARG A 69 0.70 10.91 -10.25
N GLU A 70 1.94 10.44 -10.14
CA GLU A 70 2.87 10.43 -11.27
C GLU A 70 2.46 9.42 -12.35
N ILE A 71 1.57 8.48 -12.02
CA ILE A 71 0.99 7.52 -12.96
C ILE A 71 -0.29 8.14 -13.52
N PRO A 72 -0.42 8.24 -14.86
CA PRO A 72 -1.59 8.86 -15.46
C PRO A 72 -2.81 7.94 -15.35
N GLU A 73 -3.71 8.19 -14.38
CA GLU A 73 -5.13 7.75 -14.39
C GLU A 73 -5.88 8.11 -13.08
N LYS A 74 -7.16 7.73 -13.00
CA LYS A 74 -7.96 7.69 -11.76
C LYS A 74 -7.41 6.68 -10.74
N MET A 75 -7.57 7.00 -9.45
CA MET A 75 -7.04 6.19 -8.34
C MET A 75 -8.15 5.62 -7.46
N ILE A 76 -7.96 4.38 -6.99
CA ILE A 76 -8.76 3.73 -5.94
C ILE A 76 -7.85 3.47 -4.73
N LEU A 77 -8.33 3.80 -3.53
CA LEU A 77 -7.62 3.50 -2.28
C LEU A 77 -8.25 2.28 -1.59
N ILE A 78 -7.41 1.36 -1.14
CA ILE A 78 -7.78 0.29 -0.21
C ILE A 78 -7.02 0.52 1.09
N VAL A 79 -7.74 0.65 2.20
CA VAL A 79 -7.16 1.03 3.49
C VAL A 79 -7.92 0.40 4.65
N GLY A 80 -7.26 0.17 5.78
CA GLY A 80 -7.89 -0.38 6.97
C GLY A 80 -7.06 -1.49 7.56
N GLU A 81 -7.71 -2.49 8.14
CA GLU A 81 -7.04 -3.61 8.79
C GLU A 81 -7.76 -4.94 8.56
N GLU A 82 -6.97 -6.00 8.46
CA GLU A 82 -7.45 -7.38 8.51
C GLU A 82 -7.16 -7.91 9.93
N SER A 83 -8.10 -7.64 10.85
CA SER A 83 -7.90 -7.62 12.31
C SER A 83 -7.54 -8.96 12.97
N GLU A 84 -7.75 -10.10 12.30
CA GLU A 84 -7.50 -11.44 12.86
C GLU A 84 -6.02 -11.65 13.28
N TYR A 85 -5.11 -10.76 12.86
CA TYR A 85 -3.68 -10.97 13.03
C TYR A 85 -2.90 -9.77 13.60
N VAL A 86 -3.48 -8.61 13.95
CA VAL A 86 -2.69 -7.38 14.17
C VAL A 86 -2.50 -6.99 15.66
N CYS A 87 -1.26 -6.69 16.09
CA CYS A 87 -0.94 -6.28 17.48
C CYS A 87 -1.33 -4.82 17.82
N GLU A 88 -1.27 -3.92 16.84
CA GLU A 88 -1.73 -2.53 16.95
C GLU A 88 -2.70 -2.24 15.81
N GLY A 89 -3.97 -2.05 16.11
CA GLY A 89 -5.00 -1.80 15.09
C GLY A 89 -4.88 -0.43 14.42
N VAL A 90 -5.65 -0.24 13.36
CA VAL A 90 -5.86 1.04 12.69
C VAL A 90 -6.90 1.84 13.50
N SER A 91 -6.52 3.05 13.94
CA SER A 91 -7.44 3.91 14.70
C SER A 91 -8.61 4.38 13.82
N MET A 92 -9.84 4.26 14.32
CA MET A 92 -11.04 4.75 13.63
C MET A 92 -10.98 6.24 13.31
N GLU A 93 -10.55 7.07 14.26
CA GLU A 93 -10.39 8.52 14.04
C GLU A 93 -9.35 8.83 12.96
N GLY A 94 -8.22 8.12 12.97
CA GLY A 94 -7.20 8.28 11.93
C GLY A 94 -7.71 7.90 10.55
N LEU A 95 -8.48 6.82 10.45
CA LEU A 95 -9.05 6.37 9.19
C LEU A 95 -10.12 7.35 8.67
N GLN A 96 -10.96 7.88 9.57
CA GLN A 96 -11.91 8.93 9.24
C GLN A 96 -11.21 10.19 8.73
N LYS A 97 -10.11 10.62 9.37
CA LYS A 97 -9.30 11.76 8.89
C LYS A 97 -8.74 11.51 7.49
N VAL A 98 -8.27 10.30 7.18
CA VAL A 98 -7.80 9.95 5.83
C VAL A 98 -8.93 10.13 4.81
N VAL A 99 -10.13 9.61 5.09
CA VAL A 99 -11.29 9.77 4.21
C VAL A 99 -11.62 11.25 4.01
N GLU A 100 -11.73 12.03 5.09
CA GLU A 100 -12.08 13.46 5.02
C GLU A 100 -11.05 14.28 4.23
N GLN A 101 -9.76 13.97 4.38
CA GLN A 101 -8.67 14.74 3.77
C GLN A 101 -8.29 14.32 2.35
N ARG A 102 -8.66 13.11 1.93
CA ARG A 102 -8.19 12.50 0.67
C ARG A 102 -9.33 12.01 -0.23
N ALA A 103 -10.59 12.17 0.14
CA ALA A 103 -11.73 11.70 -0.66
C ALA A 103 -11.74 12.23 -2.10
N SER A 104 -11.19 13.42 -2.37
CA SER A 104 -11.09 13.99 -3.71
C SER A 104 -10.01 13.37 -4.58
N ASP A 105 -9.00 12.73 -3.96
CA ASP A 105 -7.88 12.13 -4.68
C ASP A 105 -8.25 10.78 -5.29
N PHE A 106 -9.26 10.13 -4.71
CA PHE A 106 -9.68 8.79 -5.08
C PHE A 106 -11.09 8.81 -5.63
N VAL A 107 -11.33 8.08 -6.71
CA VAL A 107 -12.71 7.89 -7.19
C VAL A 107 -13.49 6.95 -6.28
N GLU A 108 -12.78 6.09 -5.54
CA GLU A 108 -13.32 5.14 -4.59
C GLU A 108 -12.34 4.86 -3.44
N ILE A 109 -12.85 4.76 -2.22
CA ILE A 109 -12.11 4.34 -1.03
C ILE A 109 -12.77 3.08 -0.46
N LEU A 110 -12.05 1.97 -0.50
CA LEU A 110 -12.42 0.67 0.07
C LEU A 110 -11.82 0.54 1.47
N ILE A 111 -12.68 0.48 2.48
CA ILE A 111 -12.28 0.28 3.87
C ILE A 111 -12.35 -1.21 4.22
N VAL A 112 -11.21 -1.80 4.57
CA VAL A 112 -11.10 -3.19 5.03
C VAL A 112 -11.21 -3.24 6.55
N GLY A 113 -12.08 -4.11 7.05
CA GLY A 113 -12.25 -4.42 8.47
C GLY A 113 -13.68 -4.19 8.97
N GLU A 114 -14.30 -5.26 9.48
CA GLU A 114 -15.70 -5.24 9.98
C GLU A 114 -15.91 -4.20 11.11
N GLY A 115 -14.87 -3.92 11.90
CA GLY A 115 -14.90 -2.91 12.97
C GLY A 115 -15.23 -1.49 12.50
N PHE A 116 -14.98 -1.16 11.22
CA PHE A 116 -15.20 0.17 10.63
C PHE A 116 -16.54 0.31 9.90
N LYS A 117 -17.19 -0.80 9.60
CA LYS A 117 -18.41 -0.85 8.78
C LYS A 117 -19.47 0.10 9.30
N GLN A 118 -19.97 0.96 8.41
CA GLN A 118 -21.00 1.97 8.69
C GLN A 118 -20.64 3.03 9.75
N LYS A 119 -19.42 3.03 10.30
CA LYS A 119 -18.95 4.04 11.26
C LYS A 119 -18.23 5.20 10.60
N ILE A 120 -17.64 4.97 9.44
CA ILE A 120 -16.98 5.98 8.61
C ILE A 120 -17.92 6.36 7.46
N LYS A 121 -18.10 7.65 7.21
CA LYS A 121 -19.01 8.15 6.17
C LYS A 121 -18.22 8.89 5.10
N GLY A 122 -18.59 8.67 3.84
CA GLY A 122 -18.07 9.40 2.68
C GLY A 122 -18.89 9.05 1.44
N LYS A 123 -18.91 9.94 0.45
CA LYS A 123 -19.73 9.76 -0.76
C LYS A 123 -19.25 8.61 -1.65
N ASN A 124 -17.96 8.31 -1.59
CA ASN A 124 -17.25 7.29 -2.38
C ASN A 124 -16.57 6.24 -1.48
N VAL A 125 -17.13 6.02 -0.28
CA VAL A 125 -16.59 5.06 0.70
C VAL A 125 -17.41 3.79 0.68
N PHE A 126 -16.72 2.67 0.50
CA PHE A 126 -17.30 1.33 0.56
C PHE A 126 -16.52 0.47 1.55
N PHE A 127 -17.09 -0.68 1.90
CA PHE A 127 -16.55 -1.55 2.94
C PHE A 127 -16.33 -2.94 2.39
N SER A 128 -15.29 -3.58 2.92
CA SER A 128 -14.96 -4.97 2.65
C SER A 128 -14.48 -5.63 3.94
N ASP A 129 -14.73 -6.93 4.04
CA ASP A 129 -14.34 -7.75 5.18
C ASP A 129 -12.85 -8.11 5.14
N ARG A 130 -12.29 -8.32 3.95
CA ARG A 130 -10.93 -8.82 3.72
C ARG A 130 -10.21 -8.02 2.64
N LEU A 131 -8.87 -8.07 2.66
CA LEU A 131 -8.09 -7.36 1.64
C LEU A 131 -8.29 -7.98 0.24
N ASP A 132 -8.44 -9.30 0.14
CA ASP A 132 -8.57 -9.96 -1.17
C ASP A 132 -9.91 -9.62 -1.85
N THR A 133 -11.01 -9.58 -1.07
CA THR A 133 -12.33 -9.16 -1.58
C THR A 133 -12.34 -7.67 -1.94
N ALA A 134 -11.60 -6.82 -1.22
CA ALA A 134 -11.41 -5.42 -1.60
C ALA A 134 -10.61 -5.27 -2.91
N LEU A 135 -9.54 -6.05 -3.09
CA LEU A 135 -8.75 -6.04 -4.33
C LEU A 135 -9.58 -6.49 -5.53
N GLU A 136 -10.37 -7.56 -5.39
CA GLU A 136 -11.29 -8.01 -6.44
C GLU A 136 -12.30 -6.93 -6.81
N LYS A 137 -12.90 -6.27 -5.81
CA LYS A 137 -13.81 -5.14 -6.04
C LYS A 137 -13.11 -3.99 -6.77
N ALA A 138 -11.94 -3.55 -6.30
CA ALA A 138 -11.17 -2.48 -6.95
C ALA A 138 -10.85 -2.80 -8.41
N VAL A 139 -10.52 -4.05 -8.73
CA VAL A 139 -10.30 -4.49 -10.12
C VAL A 139 -11.58 -4.40 -10.95
N ASN A 140 -12.72 -4.81 -10.40
CA ASN A 140 -14.01 -4.81 -11.09
C ASN A 140 -14.55 -3.39 -11.35
N ASP A 141 -14.29 -2.45 -10.44
CA ASP A 141 -14.76 -1.07 -10.53
C ASP A 141 -13.82 -0.15 -11.31
N SER A 142 -12.63 -0.63 -11.64
CA SER A 142 -11.61 0.12 -12.39
C SER A 142 -11.53 -0.32 -13.85
N LYS A 143 -10.82 0.47 -14.66
CA LYS A 143 -10.45 0.16 -16.04
C LYS A 143 -8.94 0.07 -16.17
N ASP A 144 -8.47 -0.39 -17.32
CA ASP A 144 -7.05 -0.40 -17.66
C ASP A 144 -6.46 1.01 -17.48
N GLY A 145 -5.23 1.07 -16.99
CA GLY A 145 -4.53 2.30 -16.60
C GLY A 145 -4.77 2.76 -15.17
N PHE A 146 -5.90 2.41 -14.52
CA PHE A 146 -6.17 2.87 -13.15
C PHE A 146 -5.07 2.49 -12.16
N VAL A 147 -4.91 3.31 -11.13
CA VAL A 147 -4.03 3.01 -10.01
C VAL A 147 -4.84 2.51 -8.81
N ILE A 148 -4.48 1.35 -8.31
CA ILE A 148 -4.98 0.79 -7.05
C ILE A 148 -3.88 0.97 -6.01
N VAL A 149 -4.17 1.77 -4.98
CA VAL A 149 -3.28 1.95 -3.83
C VAL A 149 -3.76 1.04 -2.71
N SER A 150 -2.97 0.04 -2.35
CA SER A 150 -3.29 -0.90 -1.28
C SER A 150 -2.46 -0.60 -0.04
N ASN A 151 -3.11 -0.19 1.05
CA ASN A 151 -2.46 0.17 2.31
C ASN A 151 -3.26 -0.37 3.50
N VAL A 152 -3.39 -1.70 3.56
CA VAL A 152 -4.12 -2.41 4.61
C VAL A 152 -3.14 -3.03 5.60
N LYS A 153 -3.41 -2.87 6.90
CA LYS A 153 -2.63 -3.53 7.93
C LYS A 153 -3.04 -5.00 8.03
N THR A 154 -2.12 -5.89 7.69
CA THR A 154 -2.33 -7.35 7.60
C THR A 154 -1.00 -8.09 7.85
N TRP A 155 -1.03 -9.42 8.01
CA TRP A 155 0.17 -10.25 8.05
C TRP A 155 0.47 -10.82 6.66
N ARG A 156 1.37 -10.15 5.96
CA ARG A 156 1.89 -10.51 4.64
C ARG A 156 3.38 -10.16 4.59
#